data_AF-A0A562J6C9-F1
#
_entry.id   AF-A0A562J6C9-F1
#
_cell.length_a   1.000
_cell.length_b   1.000
_cell.length_c   1.000
_cell.angle_alpha   90.00
_cell.angle_beta   90.00
_cell.angle_gamma   90.00
#
_symmetry.space_group_name_H-M   'P 1'
#
loop_
_entity.id
_entity.type
_entity.pdbx_description
1 polymer ?
#
loop_
_entity_poly.entity_id
_entity_poly.type
_entity_poly.pdbx_seq_one_letter_code
_entity_poly.pdbx_strand_id
1 'polypeptide(L)'
;MAKIKKTFDRELMYKKIMPTNLKKEEEQEEGEDLPSAEKIYPAEKSVPMETSIFQNKEINVKKEEKNDVILYNVMEKLVLNKLDATLKKMNCCRCDRCKEDIIAIALNNLKPMYIVANKDNINQKIHDLGDIGSEVTTEVIKAVLTVRKNPRH
;
A
#
# COMPACT_ATOMS: atom_id res chain seq x y z
N MET A 1 -26.04 -27.85 -55.99
CA MET A 1 -25.28 -27.76 -54.74
C MET A 1 -25.02 -26.29 -54.43
N ALA A 2 -25.46 -25.76 -53.29
CA ALA A 2 -25.01 -24.47 -52.77
C ALA A 2 -24.96 -24.54 -51.23
N LYS A 3 -23.75 -24.39 -50.68
CA LYS A 3 -23.46 -24.56 -49.25
C LYS A 3 -23.83 -23.27 -48.50
N ILE A 4 -24.75 -23.36 -47.55
CA ILE A 4 -25.12 -22.25 -46.65
C ILE A 4 -23.96 -22.01 -45.67
N LYS A 5 -23.26 -20.88 -45.82
CA LYS A 5 -22.28 -20.43 -44.83
C LYS A 5 -23.02 -19.73 -43.70
N LYS A 6 -23.04 -20.33 -42.50
CA LYS A 6 -23.53 -19.68 -41.27
C LYS A 6 -22.56 -18.56 -40.92
N THR A 7 -22.96 -17.31 -41.16
CA THR A 7 -22.23 -16.13 -40.70
C THR A 7 -22.46 -15.98 -39.20
N PHE A 8 -21.39 -16.08 -38.42
CA PHE A 8 -21.45 -15.87 -36.97
C PHE A 8 -21.56 -14.37 -36.70
N ASP A 9 -22.67 -13.96 -36.09
CA ASP A 9 -22.89 -12.57 -35.70
C ASP A 9 -21.99 -12.19 -34.53
N ARG A 10 -20.98 -11.37 -34.86
CA ARG A 10 -19.98 -10.83 -33.94
C ARG A 10 -20.62 -10.09 -32.76
N GLU A 11 -21.73 -9.39 -32.99
CA GLU A 11 -22.45 -8.62 -31.97
C GLU A 11 -23.12 -9.51 -30.90
N LEU A 12 -23.66 -10.66 -31.31
CA LEU A 12 -24.26 -11.64 -30.40
C LEU A 12 -23.21 -12.33 -29.52
N MET A 13 -21.98 -12.47 -30.00
CA MET A 13 -20.84 -12.92 -29.18
C MET A 13 -20.44 -11.85 -28.17
N TYR A 14 -20.28 -10.60 -28.61
CA TYR A 14 -19.86 -9.50 -27.74
C TYR A 14 -20.81 -9.28 -26.55
N LYS A 15 -22.13 -9.38 -26.79
CA LYS A 15 -23.16 -9.25 -25.74
C LYS A 15 -23.13 -10.38 -24.71
N LYS A 16 -22.61 -11.55 -25.07
CA LYS A 16 -22.50 -12.72 -24.17
C LYS A 16 -21.17 -12.78 -23.41
N ILE A 17 -20.13 -12.11 -23.92
CA ILE A 17 -18.77 -12.15 -23.34
C ILE A 17 -18.55 -10.99 -22.36
N MET A 18 -19.21 -9.84 -22.55
CA MET A 18 -19.05 -8.69 -21.67
C MET A 18 -19.99 -8.78 -20.45
N PRO A 19 -19.47 -8.90 -19.20
CA PRO A 19 -20.29 -8.78 -18.00
C PRO A 19 -20.66 -7.30 -17.84
N THR A 20 -21.91 -6.94 -18.16
CA THR A 20 -22.39 -5.56 -17.99
C THR A 20 -22.50 -5.23 -16.52
N ASN A 21 -21.50 -4.52 -15.99
CA ASN A 21 -21.60 -3.89 -14.68
C ASN A 21 -21.00 -2.48 -14.73
N LEU A 22 -21.64 -1.60 -15.50
CA LEU A 22 -21.46 -0.16 -15.41
C LEU A 22 -22.83 0.49 -15.51
N LYS A 23 -23.20 1.17 -14.43
CA LYS A 23 -24.39 2.00 -14.28
C LYS A 23 -24.51 2.94 -15.48
N LYS A 24 -25.73 3.06 -16.03
CA LYS A 24 -26.09 4.14 -16.94
C LYS A 24 -26.04 5.46 -16.18
N GLU A 25 -25.30 6.40 -16.77
CA GLU A 25 -25.27 7.82 -16.48
C GLU A 25 -26.59 8.47 -16.90
N GLU A 26 -27.06 9.46 -16.14
CA GLU A 26 -27.88 10.56 -16.65
C GLU A 26 -27.41 11.86 -15.97
N GLU A 27 -26.58 12.63 -16.69
CA GLU A 27 -26.40 14.06 -16.47
C GLU A 27 -27.05 14.78 -17.66
N GLN A 28 -28.08 15.60 -17.40
CA GLN A 28 -28.19 16.99 -17.89
C GLN A 28 -29.39 17.72 -17.23
N GLU A 29 -29.18 19.02 -17.03
CA GLU A 29 -29.74 19.95 -16.03
C GLU A 29 -31.21 20.38 -16.22
N GLU A 30 -31.93 20.64 -15.12
CA GLU A 30 -32.41 21.98 -14.69
C GLU A 30 -33.42 21.86 -13.52
N GLY A 31 -33.26 22.70 -12.48
CA GLY A 31 -34.34 23.03 -11.53
C GLY A 31 -34.22 22.55 -10.08
N GLU A 32 -33.63 23.42 -9.25
CA GLU A 32 -34.05 23.79 -7.88
C GLU A 32 -34.10 22.76 -6.71
N ASP A 33 -33.36 23.14 -5.66
CA ASP A 33 -33.56 22.90 -4.22
C ASP A 33 -33.29 21.51 -3.57
N LEU A 34 -32.27 21.49 -2.69
CA LEU A 34 -32.16 20.58 -1.53
C LEU A 34 -33.37 20.79 -0.59
N PRO A 35 -33.85 19.83 0.25
CA PRO A 35 -33.03 18.88 1.03
C PRO A 35 -33.68 17.51 1.40
N SER A 36 -32.95 16.76 2.24
CA SER A 36 -33.41 15.86 3.33
C SER A 36 -33.86 14.41 3.06
N ALA A 37 -33.16 13.51 3.78
CA ALA A 37 -33.64 12.33 4.53
C ALA A 37 -34.50 11.30 3.76
N GLU A 38 -34.25 9.99 3.81
CA GLU A 38 -34.31 9.16 5.00
C GLU A 38 -33.64 7.79 4.76
N LYS A 39 -33.25 7.19 5.89
CA LYS A 39 -32.70 5.84 6.08
C LYS A 39 -33.73 4.76 5.66
N ILE A 40 -33.28 3.51 5.51
CA ILE A 40 -33.79 2.35 6.28
C ILE A 40 -32.98 1.08 5.92
N TYR A 41 -32.37 0.49 6.94
CA TYR A 41 -31.80 -0.87 6.98
C TYR A 41 -32.92 -1.91 7.14
N PRO A 42 -32.69 -3.18 6.79
CA PRO A 42 -33.33 -4.27 7.54
C PRO A 42 -32.31 -5.04 8.38
N ALA A 43 -32.57 -5.04 9.69
CA ALA A 43 -31.91 -5.87 10.69
C ALA A 43 -32.63 -7.22 10.86
N GLU A 44 -31.83 -8.28 10.96
CA GLU A 44 -31.88 -9.46 11.85
C GLU A 44 -33.16 -10.31 12.13
N LYS A 45 -32.90 -11.64 12.03
CA LYS A 45 -33.26 -12.78 12.92
C LYS A 45 -34.48 -13.67 12.61
N SER A 46 -34.20 -14.95 12.33
CA SER A 46 -34.64 -16.10 13.16
C SER A 46 -33.87 -17.39 12.82
N VAL A 47 -33.34 -18.07 13.84
CA VAL A 47 -32.82 -19.46 13.85
C VAL A 47 -33.41 -20.10 15.11
N PRO A 48 -33.99 -21.32 15.07
CA PRO A 48 -33.27 -22.56 15.43
C PRO A 48 -33.70 -23.76 14.55
N MET A 49 -32.99 -24.89 14.39
CA MET A 49 -32.56 -25.84 15.43
C MET A 49 -31.69 -26.97 14.81
N GLU A 50 -30.54 -27.21 15.45
CA GLU A 50 -29.77 -28.45 15.68
C GLU A 50 -29.88 -29.67 14.74
N THR A 51 -28.73 -30.08 14.18
CA THR A 51 -28.22 -31.45 14.37
C THR A 51 -26.73 -31.43 14.64
N SER A 52 -26.37 -31.83 15.86
CA SER A 52 -25.01 -32.06 16.35
C SER A 52 -24.45 -33.37 15.79
N ILE A 53 -23.60 -33.33 14.77
CA ILE A 53 -22.55 -34.34 14.54
C ILE A 53 -21.39 -33.60 13.87
N PHE A 54 -20.36 -33.25 14.61
CA PHE A 54 -18.94 -33.18 14.21
C PHE A 54 -18.13 -32.64 15.40
N GLN A 55 -18.26 -33.32 16.54
CA GLN A 55 -17.14 -33.35 17.47
C GLN A 55 -16.17 -34.38 16.90
N ASN A 56 -15.03 -33.93 16.38
CA ASN A 56 -13.74 -34.46 16.80
C ASN A 56 -12.57 -33.76 16.13
N LYS A 57 -11.54 -33.65 16.97
CA LYS A 57 -10.13 -33.37 16.67
C LYS A 57 -9.81 -31.89 16.70
N GLU A 58 -9.32 -31.46 17.86
CA GLU A 58 -8.33 -30.39 17.96
C GLU A 58 -7.24 -30.68 16.92
N ILE A 59 -7.38 -30.08 15.74
CA ILE A 59 -6.29 -29.96 14.82
C ILE A 59 -5.36 -28.98 15.53
N ASN A 60 -4.34 -29.51 16.19
CA ASN A 60 -3.11 -28.80 16.47
C ASN A 60 -2.55 -28.35 15.11
N VAL A 61 -3.15 -27.30 14.55
CA VAL A 61 -2.53 -26.49 13.53
C VAL A 61 -1.37 -25.88 14.26
N LYS A 62 -0.20 -26.52 14.19
CA LYS A 62 1.06 -25.78 14.27
C LYS A 62 0.83 -24.62 13.31
N LYS A 63 0.57 -23.44 13.87
CA LYS A 63 0.34 -22.22 13.12
C LYS A 63 1.56 -22.12 12.24
N GLU A 64 1.44 -22.50 10.97
CA GLU A 64 2.50 -22.29 10.01
C GLU A 64 2.72 -20.78 10.07
N GLU A 65 3.84 -20.39 10.68
CA GLU A 65 4.27 -19.02 10.71
C GLU A 65 4.40 -18.65 9.25
N LYS A 66 3.37 -17.97 8.74
CA LYS A 66 3.38 -17.44 7.38
C LYS A 66 4.57 -16.51 7.37
N ASN A 67 5.66 -17.00 6.78
CA ASN A 67 6.83 -16.22 6.50
C ASN A 67 6.38 -15.17 5.50
N ASP A 68 5.94 -14.02 6.02
CA ASP A 68 5.53 -12.87 5.22
C ASP A 68 6.78 -12.34 4.53
N VAL A 69 6.99 -12.81 3.30
CA VAL A 69 8.02 -12.30 2.42
C VAL A 69 7.59 -10.91 1.96
N ILE A 70 8.40 -9.89 2.27
CA ILE A 70 8.11 -8.50 1.91
C ILE A 70 9.21 -7.93 1.00
N LEU A 71 8.80 -7.06 0.07
CA LEU A 71 9.70 -6.20 -0.70
C LEU A 71 10.00 -4.96 0.13
N TYR A 72 11.29 -4.67 0.35
CA TYR A 72 11.72 -3.59 1.22
C TYR A 72 12.91 -2.82 0.65
N ASN A 73 12.90 -1.49 0.74
CA ASN A 73 14.07 -0.66 0.43
C ASN A 73 14.95 -0.51 1.67
N VAL A 74 16.14 -1.10 1.63
CA VAL A 74 17.11 -1.04 2.74
C VAL A 74 17.48 0.39 3.10
N MET A 75 17.57 1.27 2.11
CA MET A 75 17.99 2.66 2.31
C MET A 75 17.04 3.44 3.22
N GLU A 76 15.74 3.13 3.20
CA GLU A 76 14.76 3.80 4.05
C GLU A 76 15.06 3.59 5.54
N LYS A 77 15.37 2.36 5.94
CA LYS A 77 15.72 2.07 7.33
C LYS A 77 17.00 2.79 7.75
N LEU A 78 18.00 2.76 6.87
CA LEU A 78 19.30 3.38 7.13
C LEU A 78 19.17 4.90 7.29
N VAL A 79 18.42 5.56 6.39
CA VAL A 79 18.16 6.99 6.46
C VAL A 79 17.45 7.35 7.77
N LEU A 80 16.40 6.63 8.15
CA LEU A 80 15.66 6.88 9.40
C LEU A 80 16.57 6.77 10.64
N ASN A 81 17.38 5.70 10.70
CA ASN A 81 18.30 5.49 11.83
C ASN A 81 19.35 6.61 11.94
N LYS A 82 19.86 7.12 10.82
CA LYS A 82 20.86 8.19 10.79
C LYS A 82 20.24 9.58 10.99
N LEU A 83 19.00 9.78 10.54
CA LEU A 83 18.28 11.05 10.66
C LEU A 83 18.19 11.48 12.13
N ASP A 84 17.70 10.62 13.03
CA ASP A 84 17.54 10.98 14.44
C ASP A 84 18.87 11.35 15.11
N ALA A 85 19.94 10.63 14.77
CA ALA A 85 21.28 10.92 15.27
C ALA A 85 21.83 12.25 14.74
N THR A 86 21.57 12.58 13.47
CA THR A 86 22.01 13.84 12.86
C THR A 86 21.20 15.04 13.37
N LEU A 87 19.87 14.92 13.49
CA LEU A 87 19.00 15.97 14.04
C LEU A 87 19.30 16.31 15.51
N LYS A 88 19.85 15.37 16.27
CA LYS A 88 20.32 15.63 17.65
C LYS A 88 21.61 16.46 17.67
N LYS A 89 22.49 16.25 16.70
CA LYS A 89 23.79 16.95 16.59
C LYS A 89 23.66 18.33 15.94
N MET A 90 22.65 18.50 15.08
CA MET A 90 22.47 19.71 14.29
C MET A 90 21.27 20.51 14.78
N ASN A 91 21.47 21.78 15.12
CA ASN A 91 20.40 22.69 15.53
C ASN A 91 19.52 23.06 14.32
N CYS A 92 18.51 22.23 14.02
CA CYS A 92 17.54 22.41 12.94
C CYS A 92 16.12 22.10 13.44
N CYS A 93 15.11 22.46 12.63
CA CYS A 93 13.71 22.25 12.98
C CYS A 93 13.39 20.74 13.09
N ARG A 94 12.58 20.38 14.09
CA ARG A 94 12.18 18.99 14.40
C ARG A 94 10.71 18.70 14.10
N CYS A 95 10.03 19.59 13.37
CA CYS A 95 8.66 19.32 12.92
C CYS A 95 8.65 18.17 11.92
N ASP A 96 7.50 17.49 11.82
CA ASP A 96 7.38 16.30 10.97
C ASP A 96 7.53 16.65 9.49
N ARG A 97 7.05 17.84 9.07
CA ARG A 97 7.28 18.37 7.72
C ARG A 97 8.76 18.44 7.34
N CYS A 98 9.61 19.00 8.22
CA CYS A 98 11.05 19.06 7.95
C CYS A 98 11.69 17.68 7.94
N LYS A 99 11.28 16.77 8.83
CA LYS A 99 11.80 15.40 8.81
C LYS A 99 11.48 14.70 7.50
N GLU A 100 10.23 14.78 7.06
CA GLU A 100 9.77 14.21 5.80
C GLU A 100 10.51 14.81 4.60
N ASP A 101 10.71 16.13 4.57
CA ASP A 101 11.49 16.80 3.52
C ASP A 101 12.94 16.29 3.48
N ILE A 102 13.57 16.12 4.65
CA ILE A 102 14.95 15.61 4.73
C ILE A 102 15.02 14.17 4.22
N ILE A 103 14.07 13.32 4.64
CA ILE A 103 13.99 11.93 4.20
C ILE A 103 13.81 11.85 2.69
N ALA A 104 12.89 12.64 2.12
CA ALA A 104 12.61 12.67 0.70
C ALA A 104 13.84 13.10 -0.11
N ILE A 105 14.51 14.19 0.29
CA ILE A 105 15.72 14.67 -0.38
C ILE A 105 16.85 13.64 -0.28
N ALA A 106 17.03 13.01 0.88
CA ALA A 106 18.08 12.00 1.06
C ALA A 106 17.82 10.76 0.17
N LEU A 107 16.61 10.22 0.18
CA LEU A 107 16.26 9.02 -0.60
C LEU A 107 16.30 9.25 -2.11
N ASN A 108 15.93 10.45 -2.58
CA ASN A 108 16.00 10.78 -4.00
C ASN A 108 17.43 10.90 -4.53
N ASN A 109 18.39 11.21 -3.66
CA ASN A 109 19.81 11.32 -4.02
C ASN A 109 20.59 10.00 -3.84
N LEU A 110 20.03 9.05 -3.10
CA LEU A 110 20.64 7.74 -2.85
C LEU A 110 20.17 6.72 -3.89
N LYS A 111 21.05 5.78 -4.24
CA LYS A 111 20.64 4.64 -5.07
C LYS A 111 19.70 3.72 -4.29
N PRO A 112 18.45 3.49 -4.73
CA PRO A 112 17.55 2.61 -4.01
C PRO A 112 18.04 1.15 -4.05
N MET A 113 17.90 0.44 -2.94
CA MET A 113 18.29 -0.96 -2.82
C MET A 113 17.13 -1.78 -2.27
N TYR A 114 16.39 -2.38 -3.19
CA TYR A 114 15.26 -3.24 -2.88
C TYR A 114 15.72 -4.67 -2.63
N ILE A 115 15.25 -5.24 -1.54
CA ILE A 115 15.47 -6.64 -1.18
C ILE A 115 14.14 -7.34 -0.92
N VAL A 116 14.13 -8.64 -1.16
CA VAL A 116 13.04 -9.54 -0.79
C VAL A 116 13.52 -10.38 0.38
N ALA A 117 12.83 -10.31 1.51
CA ALA A 117 13.20 -11.03 2.73
C ALA A 117 12.00 -11.18 3.67
N ASN A 118 12.11 -12.14 4.60
CA ASN A 118 11.24 -12.18 5.76
C ASN A 118 11.53 -10.97 6.66
N LYS A 119 10.50 -10.47 7.35
CA LYS A 119 10.59 -9.31 8.26
C LYS A 119 11.78 -9.40 9.22
N ASP A 120 12.05 -10.58 9.78
CA ASP A 120 13.13 -10.79 10.76
C ASP A 120 14.53 -10.77 10.13
N ASN A 121 14.64 -11.19 8.87
CA ASN A 121 15.92 -11.28 8.14
C ASN A 121 16.35 -9.94 7.53
N ILE A 122 15.46 -8.95 7.46
CA ILE A 122 15.79 -7.62 6.89
C ILE A 122 16.86 -6.93 7.72
N ASN A 123 16.72 -6.92 9.05
CA ASN A 123 17.68 -6.23 9.92
C ASN A 123 19.08 -6.85 9.84
N GLN A 124 19.17 -8.18 9.68
CA GLN A 124 20.44 -8.88 9.47
C GLN A 124 21.08 -8.46 8.15
N LYS A 125 20.31 -8.49 7.05
CA LYS A 125 20.79 -8.04 5.74
C LYS A 125 21.26 -6.58 5.74
N ILE A 126 20.61 -5.71 6.52
CA ILE A 126 21.02 -4.30 6.67
C ILE A 126 22.37 -4.19 7.38
N HIS A 127 22.59 -5.00 8.44
CA HIS A 127 23.84 -5.00 9.18
C HIS A 127 25.02 -5.46 8.33
N ASP A 128 24.80 -6.44 7.45
CA ASP A 128 25.82 -6.96 6.55
C ASP A 128 26.30 -5.93 5.50
N LEU A 129 25.46 -4.92 5.20
CA LEU A 129 25.74 -3.86 4.22
C LEU A 129 26.56 -2.69 4.80
N GLY A 130 27.39 -2.93 5.82
CA GLY A 130 28.05 -1.91 6.65
C GLY A 130 28.74 -0.76 5.90
N ASP A 131 29.29 -1.02 4.70
CA ASP A 131 30.03 -0.04 3.90
C ASP A 131 29.16 1.14 3.43
N ILE A 132 27.88 0.88 3.16
CA ILE A 132 26.90 1.85 2.62
C ILE A 132 26.53 2.90 3.66
N GLY A 133 26.72 2.60 4.95
CA GLY A 133 26.32 3.49 6.04
C GLY A 133 27.01 4.85 6.02
N SER A 134 28.20 4.95 5.42
CA SER A 134 28.95 6.20 5.28
C SER A 134 28.33 7.14 4.24
N GLU A 135 28.02 6.64 3.05
CA GLU A 135 27.35 7.36 1.97
C GLU A 135 25.96 7.86 2.41
N VAL A 136 25.19 7.03 3.11
CA VAL A 136 23.89 7.47 3.65
C VAL A 136 24.06 8.65 4.61
N THR A 137 25.11 8.67 5.44
CA THR A 137 25.31 9.78 6.37
C THR A 137 25.66 11.09 5.67
N THR A 138 26.48 11.06 4.62
CA THR A 138 26.85 12.27 3.87
C THR A 138 25.63 12.87 3.18
N GLU A 139 24.75 12.03 2.65
CA GLU A 139 23.57 12.45 1.90
C GLU A 139 22.50 13.00 2.85
N VAL A 140 22.31 12.38 4.02
CA VAL A 140 21.45 12.92 5.07
C VAL A 140 21.95 14.29 5.54
N ILE A 141 23.26 14.47 5.75
CA ILE A 141 23.81 15.78 6.15
C ILE A 141 23.54 16.84 5.07
N LYS A 142 23.77 16.51 3.79
CA LYS A 142 23.46 17.41 2.65
C LYS A 142 21.97 17.77 2.61
N ALA A 143 21.08 16.80 2.83
CA ALA A 143 19.64 17.01 2.87
C ALA A 143 19.23 17.96 4.00
N VAL A 144 19.74 17.75 5.21
CA VAL A 144 19.45 18.64 6.36
C VAL A 144 19.94 20.06 6.10
N LEU A 145 21.14 20.24 5.51
CA LEU A 145 21.64 21.57 5.15
C LEU A 145 20.75 22.26 4.12
N THR A 146 20.17 21.50 3.20
CA THR A 146 19.27 22.03 2.16
C THR A 146 17.95 22.50 2.78
N VAL A 147 17.31 21.68 3.61
CA VAL A 147 16.06 22.04 4.31
C VAL A 147 16.27 23.17 5.31
N ARG A 148 17.45 23.23 5.96
CA ARG A 148 17.80 24.33 6.87
C ARG A 148 17.91 25.68 6.16
N LYS A 149 18.40 25.70 4.91
CA LYS A 149 18.51 26.95 4.13
C LYS A 149 17.15 27.52 3.79
N ASN A 150 16.21 26.66 3.36
CA ASN A 150 14.86 27.06 2.93
C ASN A 150 13.80 26.15 3.57
N PRO A 151 13.45 26.36 4.85
CA PRO A 151 12.40 25.60 5.50
C PRO A 151 11.02 25.93 4.90
N ARG A 152 10.15 24.92 4.75
CA ARG A 152 8.77 25.07 4.25
C ARG A 152 7.72 25.05 5.37
N HIS A 153 8.14 25.14 6.64
CA HIS A 153 7.26 25.07 7.81
C HIS A 153 6.86 26.45 8.32
#